data_AF-A0A0T6B038-F1
#
_entry.id   AF-A0A0T6B038-F1
#
_cell.length_a   1.000
_cell.length_b   1.000
_cell.length_c   1.000
_cell.angle_alpha   90.00
_cell.angle_beta   90.00
_cell.angle_gamma   90.00
#
_symmetry.space_group_name_H-M   'P 1'
#
loop_
_entity.id
_entity.type
_entity.pdbx_description
1 polymer ?
#
loop_
_entity_poly.entity_id
_entity_poly.type
_entity_poly.pdbx_seq_one_letter_code
_entity_poly.pdbx_strand_id
1 'polypeptide(L)'
;MGLNDWRPFIYGGLASCVAEFGTFPVDTSKTRLQIQGQKVDSKHAKLKYRGMIDCIFKIIRHEGLNALYAGIWPAVLRQSTYGTIKFGTYYCLKQFLIKHHGSETIQINVLCAVIAGSVSSAIANPTDVLKVRMQVDGSSGNVSLFACFKNVYMQEGISGLWRGVSPTAQRAALIAAVELPVYDFCKSRLMDLLGNNISNHFISSLSAGLAGAVASTPIDVVRTRLMNQRKIKLSEGGIGMRMYNGTLDCFIQTFRNEGFWGF
;
A
#
# COMPACT_ATOMS: atom_id res chain seq x y z
N MET A 1 -23.59 13.35 13.52
CA MET A 1 -23.80 12.27 12.53
C MET A 1 -24.35 11.08 13.28
N GLY A 2 -25.56 10.66 12.95
CA GLY A 2 -26.24 9.60 13.69
C GLY A 2 -25.58 8.26 13.43
N LEU A 3 -25.56 7.37 14.43
CA LEU A 3 -25.04 6.00 14.33
C LEU A 3 -25.74 5.15 13.23
N ASN A 4 -26.84 5.64 12.65
CA ASN A 4 -27.63 4.97 11.60
C ASN A 4 -27.47 5.57 10.20
N ASP A 5 -26.59 6.57 10.01
CA ASP A 5 -26.33 7.13 8.68
C ASP A 5 -25.42 6.18 7.89
N TRP A 6 -26.01 5.21 7.19
CA TRP A 6 -25.30 4.28 6.28
C TRP A 6 -24.90 4.94 4.96
N ARG A 7 -25.53 6.06 4.61
CA ARG A 7 -25.31 6.79 3.35
C ARG A 7 -23.83 7.19 3.13
N PRO A 8 -23.11 7.75 4.12
CA PRO A 8 -21.69 8.07 3.97
C PRO A 8 -20.82 6.83 3.72
N PHE A 9 -21.19 5.67 4.26
CA PHE A 9 -20.47 4.42 4.01
C PHE A 9 -20.65 3.95 2.56
N ILE A 10 -21.87 4.02 2.02
CA ILE A 10 -22.15 3.63 0.64
C ILE A 10 -21.51 4.62 -0.34
N TYR A 11 -21.69 5.92 -0.15
CA TYR A 11 -21.09 6.94 -1.02
C TYR A 11 -19.56 6.91 -0.93
N GLY A 12 -19.00 6.76 0.27
CA GLY A 12 -17.55 6.63 0.47
C GLY A 12 -16.98 5.37 -0.17
N GLY A 13 -17.67 4.23 -0.04
CA GLY A 13 -17.28 2.96 -0.67
C GLY A 13 -17.34 3.00 -2.19
N LEU A 14 -18.45 3.50 -2.76
CA LEU A 14 -18.61 3.65 -4.21
C LEU A 14 -17.58 4.63 -4.79
N ALA A 15 -17.39 5.79 -4.14
CA ALA A 15 -16.37 6.76 -4.55
C ALA A 15 -14.97 6.15 -4.51
N SER A 16 -14.65 5.37 -3.47
CA SER A 16 -13.35 4.69 -3.34
C SER A 16 -13.14 3.63 -4.43
N CYS A 17 -14.18 2.88 -4.80
CA CYS A 17 -14.12 1.94 -5.91
C CYS A 17 -13.90 2.65 -7.25
N VAL A 18 -14.66 3.71 -7.55
CA VAL A 18 -14.51 4.48 -8.80
C VAL A 18 -13.12 5.12 -8.90
N ALA A 19 -12.62 5.69 -7.80
CA ALA A 19 -11.26 6.23 -7.74
C ALA A 19 -10.22 5.13 -8.01
N GLU A 20 -10.37 3.96 -7.38
CA GLU A 20 -9.47 2.81 -7.58
C GLU A 20 -9.47 2.35 -9.04
N PHE A 21 -10.62 2.32 -9.73
CA PHE A 21 -10.68 1.98 -11.17
C PHE A 21 -9.88 2.97 -12.02
N GLY A 22 -9.98 4.27 -11.73
CA GLY A 22 -9.23 5.31 -12.45
C GLY A 22 -7.74 5.27 -12.17
N THR A 23 -7.33 4.97 -10.94
CA THR A 23 -5.90 4.90 -10.55
C THR A 23 -5.26 3.56 -10.84
N PHE A 24 -6.04 2.51 -11.15
CA PHE A 24 -5.55 1.15 -11.30
C PHE A 24 -4.44 0.99 -12.37
N PRO A 25 -4.54 1.58 -13.57
CA PRO A 25 -3.47 1.48 -14.57
C PRO A 25 -2.15 2.10 -14.10
N VAL A 26 -2.23 3.17 -13.32
CA VAL A 26 -1.08 3.86 -12.73
C VAL A 26 -0.47 3.00 -11.63
N ASP A 27 -1.30 2.42 -10.76
CA ASP A 27 -0.87 1.48 -9.71
C ASP A 27 -0.13 0.27 -10.28
N THR A 28 -0.70 -0.37 -11.31
CA THR A 28 -0.08 -1.54 -11.98
C THR A 28 1.27 -1.18 -12.60
N SER A 29 1.39 0.03 -13.15
CA SER A 29 2.65 0.51 -13.71
C SER A 29 3.67 0.83 -12.61
N LYS A 30 3.24 1.47 -11.52
CA LYS A 30 4.08 1.73 -10.34
C LYS A 30 4.61 0.43 -9.74
N THR A 31 3.77 -0.57 -9.53
CA THR A 31 4.20 -1.83 -8.89
C THR A 31 5.18 -2.60 -9.76
N ARG A 32 4.97 -2.65 -11.09
CA ARG A 32 5.95 -3.26 -12.01
C ARG A 32 7.26 -2.50 -12.08
N LEU A 33 7.21 -1.16 -12.07
CA LEU A 33 8.41 -0.33 -12.03
C LEU A 33 9.22 -0.52 -10.75
N GLN A 34 8.56 -0.68 -9.60
CA GLN A 34 9.23 -0.89 -8.30
C GLN A 34 9.84 -2.30 -8.14
N ILE A 35 9.41 -3.25 -8.96
CA ILE A 35 9.85 -4.66 -8.92
C ILE A 35 10.87 -4.96 -10.02
N GLN A 36 10.85 -4.27 -11.16
CA GLN A 36 11.93 -4.39 -12.13
C GLN A 36 13.25 -3.87 -11.56
N GLY A 37 14.38 -4.40 -12.04
CA GLY A 37 15.70 -4.03 -11.55
C GLY A 37 16.12 -4.80 -10.29
N GLN A 38 15.24 -5.62 -9.72
CA GLN A 38 15.60 -6.55 -8.64
C GLN A 38 16.62 -7.58 -9.13
N LYS A 39 17.91 -7.32 -8.86
CA LYS A 39 19.01 -8.22 -9.23
C LYS A 39 18.97 -9.57 -8.51
N VAL A 40 18.23 -9.64 -7.40
CA VAL A 40 18.02 -10.87 -6.61
C VAL A 40 17.06 -11.84 -7.33
N ASP A 41 16.21 -11.34 -8.24
CA ASP A 41 15.32 -12.17 -9.05
C ASP A 41 15.78 -12.15 -10.53
N SER A 42 16.36 -13.25 -11.00
CA SER A 42 16.78 -13.39 -12.41
C SER A 42 15.65 -13.10 -13.41
N LYS A 43 14.37 -13.23 -13.02
CA LYS A 43 13.21 -12.93 -13.88
C LYS A 43 12.98 -11.42 -14.05
N HIS A 44 13.39 -10.60 -13.08
CA HIS A 44 13.17 -9.14 -13.06
C HIS A 44 14.47 -8.30 -13.06
N ALA A 45 15.63 -8.94 -13.13
CA ALA A 45 16.94 -8.28 -13.10
C ALA A 45 17.20 -7.33 -14.29
N LYS A 46 16.53 -7.53 -15.44
CA LYS A 46 16.66 -6.64 -16.61
C LYS A 46 15.69 -5.47 -16.52
N LEU A 47 16.19 -4.26 -16.74
CA LEU A 47 15.39 -3.05 -16.88
C LEU A 47 14.52 -3.16 -18.16
N LYS A 48 13.23 -3.50 -17.99
CA LYS A 48 12.28 -3.67 -19.11
C LYS A 48 11.61 -2.35 -19.49
N TYR A 49 11.43 -1.45 -18.52
CA TYR A 49 10.67 -0.21 -18.67
C TYR A 49 11.55 1.01 -18.35
N ARG A 50 11.52 2.02 -19.21
CA ARG A 50 12.27 3.28 -19.05
C ARG A 50 11.55 4.30 -18.15
N GLY A 51 10.25 4.12 -17.93
CA GLY A 51 9.42 5.03 -17.14
C GLY A 51 7.97 4.57 -17.10
N MET A 52 7.10 5.35 -16.42
CA MET A 52 5.71 4.98 -16.19
C MET A 52 4.88 4.92 -17.47
N ILE A 53 5.02 5.93 -18.34
CA ILE A 53 4.30 5.99 -19.61
C ILE A 53 4.76 4.86 -20.55
N ASP A 54 6.08 4.64 -20.65
CA ASP A 54 6.65 3.52 -21.42
C ASP A 54 6.19 2.16 -20.89
N CYS A 55 6.05 2.02 -19.56
CA CYS A 55 5.49 0.82 -18.93
C CYS A 55 4.05 0.57 -19.37
N ILE A 56 3.17 1.58 -19.27
CA ILE A 56 1.77 1.48 -19.71
C ILE A 56 1.70 1.06 -21.18
N PHE A 57 2.40 1.76 -22.08
CA PHE A 57 2.36 1.45 -23.52
C PHE A 57 2.87 0.04 -23.82
N LYS A 58 3.94 -0.41 -23.17
CA LYS A 58 4.48 -1.77 -23.34
C LYS A 58 3.52 -2.83 -22.82
N ILE A 59 2.85 -2.60 -21.68
CA ILE A 59 1.84 -3.53 -21.16
C ILE A 59 0.71 -3.67 -22.16
N ILE A 60 0.16 -2.54 -22.65
CA ILE A 60 -0.93 -2.56 -23.63
C ILE A 60 -0.52 -3.32 -24.89
N ARG A 61 0.69 -3.07 -25.41
CA ARG A 61 1.17 -3.67 -26.66
C ARG A 61 1.50 -5.16 -26.56
N HIS A 62 2.08 -5.60 -25.44
CA HIS A 62 2.57 -6.98 -25.29
C HIS A 62 1.64 -7.91 -24.50
N GLU A 63 0.85 -7.37 -23.57
CA GLU A 63 0.02 -8.14 -22.64
C GLU A 63 -1.48 -7.79 -22.77
N GLY A 64 -1.81 -6.70 -23.47
CA GLY A 64 -3.17 -6.23 -23.70
C GLY A 64 -3.72 -5.31 -22.60
N LEU A 65 -4.88 -4.70 -22.86
CA LEU A 65 -5.53 -3.77 -21.93
C LEU A 65 -5.94 -4.44 -20.61
N ASN A 66 -6.31 -5.72 -20.65
CA ASN A 66 -6.73 -6.46 -19.46
C ASN A 66 -5.60 -6.61 -18.43
N ALA A 67 -4.34 -6.62 -18.86
CA ALA A 67 -3.19 -6.72 -17.97
C ALA A 67 -3.02 -5.47 -17.10
N LEU A 68 -3.51 -4.30 -17.53
CA LEU A 68 -3.52 -3.09 -16.69
C LEU A 68 -4.45 -3.25 -15.50
N TYR A 69 -5.54 -4.00 -15.64
CA TYR A 69 -6.55 -4.25 -14.60
C TYR A 69 -6.36 -5.59 -13.86
N ALA A 70 -5.22 -6.25 -14.06
CA ALA A 70 -4.86 -7.46 -13.33
C ALA A 70 -4.71 -7.17 -11.83
N GLY A 71 -5.64 -7.70 -11.02
CA GLY A 71 -5.69 -7.44 -9.58
C GLY A 71 -6.77 -6.45 -9.14
N ILE A 72 -7.71 -6.08 -10.02
CA ILE A 72 -8.84 -5.23 -9.63
C ILE A 72 -9.75 -5.88 -8.58
N TRP A 73 -9.98 -7.19 -8.66
CA TRP A 73 -10.78 -7.94 -7.69
C TRP A 73 -10.25 -7.87 -6.24
N PRO A 74 -8.97 -8.16 -5.97
CA PRO A 74 -8.44 -7.96 -4.61
C PRO A 74 -8.49 -6.50 -4.16
N ALA A 75 -8.35 -5.53 -5.07
CA ALA A 75 -8.45 -4.11 -4.73
C ALA A 75 -9.87 -3.68 -4.33
N VAL A 76 -10.89 -4.13 -5.07
CA VAL A 76 -12.31 -3.90 -4.71
C VAL A 76 -12.65 -4.60 -3.40
N LEU A 77 -12.18 -5.83 -3.19
CA LEU A 77 -12.36 -6.56 -1.93
C LEU A 77 -11.73 -5.81 -0.76
N ARG A 78 -10.54 -5.23 -0.96
CA ARG A 78 -9.88 -4.36 0.02
C ARG A 78 -10.74 -3.14 0.34
N GLN A 79 -11.25 -2.42 -0.65
CA GLN A 79 -12.06 -1.22 -0.40
C GLN A 79 -13.36 -1.53 0.35
N SER A 80 -14.00 -2.65 0.03
CA SER A 80 -15.23 -3.12 0.71
C SER A 80 -14.98 -3.48 2.19
N THR A 81 -13.86 -4.15 2.47
CA THR A 81 -13.55 -4.64 3.82
C THR A 81 -12.87 -3.60 4.70
N TYR A 82 -11.93 -2.82 4.15
CA TYR A 82 -11.06 -1.92 4.91
C TYR A 82 -11.84 -0.82 5.64
N GLY A 83 -12.80 -0.16 4.96
CA GLY A 83 -13.61 0.88 5.59
C GLY A 83 -14.43 0.35 6.75
N THR A 84 -15.13 -0.77 6.54
CA THR A 84 -15.98 -1.42 7.54
C THR A 84 -15.19 -1.83 8.78
N ILE A 85 -14.04 -2.47 8.59
CA ILE A 85 -13.18 -2.93 9.69
C ILE A 85 -12.61 -1.72 10.43
N LYS A 86 -12.09 -0.72 9.72
CA LYS A 86 -11.47 0.46 10.35
C LYS A 86 -12.45 1.23 11.22
N PHE A 87 -13.62 1.54 10.68
CA PHE A 87 -14.65 2.26 11.45
C PHE A 87 -15.23 1.37 12.55
N GLY A 88 -15.54 0.10 12.26
CA GLY A 88 -16.07 -0.83 13.25
C GLY A 88 -15.13 -1.00 14.45
N THR A 89 -13.85 -1.29 14.19
CA THR A 89 -12.83 -1.41 15.25
C THR A 89 -12.62 -0.09 15.98
N TYR A 90 -12.60 1.05 15.27
CA TYR A 90 -12.46 2.37 15.90
C TYR A 90 -13.62 2.69 16.85
N TYR A 91 -14.87 2.49 16.42
CA TYR A 91 -16.04 2.78 17.25
C TYR A 91 -16.15 1.82 18.43
N CYS A 92 -15.91 0.52 18.23
CA CYS A 92 -15.90 -0.44 19.33
C CYS A 92 -14.84 -0.10 20.39
N LEU A 93 -13.60 0.21 19.97
CA LEU A 93 -12.55 0.63 20.91
C LEU A 93 -12.90 1.94 21.61
N LYS A 94 -13.39 2.94 20.85
CA LYS A 94 -13.73 4.24 21.41
C LYS A 94 -14.86 4.13 22.44
N GLN A 95 -15.90 3.37 22.17
CA GLN A 95 -16.99 3.11 23.12
C GLN A 95 -16.50 2.40 24.38
N PHE A 96 -15.61 1.41 24.24
CA PHE A 96 -15.03 0.70 25.37
C PHE A 96 -14.17 1.62 26.25
N LEU A 97 -13.29 2.44 25.65
CA LEU A 97 -12.42 3.33 26.40
C LEU A 97 -13.17 4.50 27.06
N ILE A 98 -14.15 5.10 26.39
CA ILE A 98 -14.97 6.18 26.98
C ILE A 98 -15.78 5.65 28.17
N LYS A 99 -16.32 4.43 28.08
CA LYS A 99 -17.05 3.79 29.18
C LYS A 99 -16.18 3.56 30.42
N HIS A 100 -14.86 3.34 30.25
CA HIS A 100 -13.93 3.11 31.35
C HIS A 100 -13.28 4.37 31.92
N HIS A 101 -12.99 5.38 31.09
CA HIS A 101 -12.27 6.60 31.50
C HIS A 101 -13.14 7.85 31.69
N GLY A 102 -14.40 7.85 31.23
CA GLY A 102 -15.35 8.95 31.47
C GLY A 102 -15.05 10.29 30.80
N SER A 103 -13.89 10.45 30.14
CA SER A 103 -13.48 11.68 29.44
C SER A 103 -12.89 11.38 28.06
N GLU A 104 -13.34 12.10 27.04
CA GLU A 104 -12.81 12.02 25.68
C GLU A 104 -11.51 12.84 25.57
N THR A 105 -10.36 12.17 25.71
CA THR A 105 -9.05 12.81 25.53
C THR A 105 -8.49 12.54 24.13
N ILE A 106 -7.77 13.50 23.56
CA ILE A 106 -7.12 13.38 22.24
C ILE A 106 -6.20 12.15 22.19
N GLN A 107 -5.47 11.87 23.27
CA GLN A 107 -4.58 10.70 23.37
C GLN A 107 -5.31 9.36 23.20
N ILE A 108 -6.52 9.24 23.79
CA ILE A 108 -7.36 8.05 23.67
C ILE A 108 -7.83 7.88 22.22
N ASN A 109 -8.25 8.97 21.57
CA ASN A 109 -8.67 8.93 20.17
C ASN A 109 -7.51 8.53 19.24
N VAL A 110 -6.30 9.04 19.48
CA VAL A 110 -5.10 8.66 18.73
C VAL A 110 -4.76 7.18 18.96
N LEU A 111 -4.77 6.69 20.20
CA LEU A 111 -4.50 5.29 20.51
C LEU A 111 -5.53 4.35 19.85
N CYS A 112 -6.82 4.69 19.94
CA CYS A 112 -7.90 3.96 19.26
C CYS A 112 -7.69 3.95 17.75
N ALA A 113 -7.31 5.09 17.15
CA ALA A 113 -7.04 5.18 15.72
C ALA A 113 -5.84 4.32 15.29
N VAL A 114 -4.76 4.27 16.08
CA VAL A 114 -3.58 3.45 15.80
C VAL A 114 -3.90 1.95 15.89
N ILE A 115 -4.61 1.52 16.94
CA ILE A 115 -5.00 0.12 17.11
C ILE A 115 -5.97 -0.30 16.00
N ALA A 116 -7.00 0.51 15.74
CA ALA A 116 -7.96 0.24 14.68
C ALA A 116 -7.27 0.18 13.30
N GLY A 117 -6.37 1.12 13.01
CA GLY A 117 -5.59 1.14 11.77
C GLY A 117 -4.71 -0.10 11.62
N SER A 118 -4.05 -0.53 12.71
CA SER A 118 -3.17 -1.72 12.72
C SER A 118 -3.96 -3.01 12.49
N VAL A 119 -5.09 -3.19 13.19
CA VAL A 119 -5.98 -4.35 13.02
C VAL A 119 -6.55 -4.39 11.60
N SER A 120 -7.02 -3.26 11.10
CA SER A 120 -7.56 -3.15 9.73
C SER A 120 -6.50 -3.45 8.68
N SER A 121 -5.28 -2.95 8.86
CA SER A 121 -4.16 -3.23 7.95
C SER A 121 -3.77 -4.70 7.99
N ALA A 122 -3.78 -5.34 9.16
CA ALA A 122 -3.46 -6.77 9.28
C ALA A 122 -4.50 -7.65 8.58
N ILE A 123 -5.78 -7.29 8.66
CA ILE A 123 -6.87 -8.03 8.00
C ILE A 123 -6.89 -7.77 6.49
N ALA A 124 -6.51 -6.56 6.04
CA ALA A 124 -6.41 -6.21 4.62
C ALA A 124 -5.09 -6.66 3.96
N ASN A 125 -4.09 -7.10 4.72
CA ASN A 125 -2.79 -7.47 4.15
C ASN A 125 -2.87 -8.64 3.13
N PRO A 126 -3.69 -9.68 3.33
CA PRO A 126 -3.86 -10.74 2.33
C PRO A 126 -4.31 -10.22 0.96
N THR A 127 -5.25 -9.26 0.92
CA THR A 127 -5.71 -8.67 -0.33
C THR A 127 -4.65 -7.77 -0.97
N ASP A 128 -3.86 -7.05 -0.17
CA ASP A 128 -2.72 -6.27 -0.67
C ASP A 128 -1.66 -7.16 -1.34
N VAL A 129 -1.32 -8.31 -0.72
CA VAL A 129 -0.36 -9.27 -1.29
C VAL A 129 -0.87 -9.83 -2.62
N LEU A 130 -2.15 -10.20 -2.69
CA LEU A 130 -2.77 -10.68 -3.92
C LEU A 130 -2.80 -9.62 -5.02
N LYS A 131 -3.14 -8.36 -4.68
CA LYS A 131 -3.11 -7.22 -5.62
C LYS A 131 -1.72 -7.07 -6.24
N VAL A 132 -0.67 -6.98 -5.41
CA VAL A 132 0.71 -6.80 -5.91
C VAL A 132 1.13 -7.94 -6.81
N ARG A 133 0.86 -9.20 -6.42
CA ARG A 133 1.26 -10.37 -7.23
C ARG A 133 0.53 -10.44 -8.56
N MET A 134 -0.76 -10.14 -8.58
CA MET A 134 -1.54 -10.14 -9.81
C MET A 134 -1.13 -9.00 -10.75
N GLN A 135 -0.75 -7.83 -10.22
CA GLN A 135 -0.26 -6.71 -11.03
C GLN A 135 1.08 -7.00 -11.71
N VAL A 136 1.95 -7.79 -11.06
CA VAL A 136 3.30 -8.12 -11.56
C VAL A 136 3.28 -9.20 -12.62
N ASP A 137 2.46 -10.25 -12.43
CA ASP A 137 2.55 -11.49 -13.21
C ASP A 137 1.78 -11.46 -14.55
N GLY A 138 1.46 -10.27 -15.09
CA GLY A 138 0.42 -10.05 -16.11
C GLY A 138 0.58 -10.71 -17.48
N SER A 139 1.45 -11.70 -17.62
CA SER A 139 1.52 -12.63 -18.75
C SER A 139 0.81 -13.97 -18.49
N SER A 140 0.50 -14.34 -17.24
CA SER A 140 -0.32 -15.52 -16.93
C SER A 140 -1.79 -15.11 -16.94
N GLY A 141 -2.48 -15.33 -18.05
CA GLY A 141 -3.84 -14.87 -18.30
C GLY A 141 -4.81 -15.14 -17.14
N ASN A 142 -5.63 -14.14 -16.82
CA ASN A 142 -6.82 -14.23 -15.97
C ASN A 142 -6.70 -15.19 -14.76
N VAL A 143 -5.57 -15.19 -14.05
CA VAL A 143 -5.47 -15.98 -12.82
C VAL A 143 -6.54 -15.45 -11.87
N SER A 144 -7.53 -16.27 -11.59
CA SER A 144 -8.61 -15.88 -10.69
C SER A 144 -8.04 -15.53 -9.32
N LEU A 145 -8.66 -14.58 -8.62
CA LEU A 145 -8.30 -14.22 -7.25
C LEU A 145 -8.11 -15.47 -6.38
N PHE A 146 -9.01 -16.44 -6.54
CA PHE A 146 -8.99 -17.71 -5.81
C PHE A 146 -7.81 -18.61 -6.19
N ALA A 147 -7.46 -18.70 -7.47
CA ALA A 147 -6.28 -19.44 -7.90
C ALA A 147 -4.99 -18.80 -7.38
N CYS A 148 -4.89 -17.47 -7.40
CA CYS A 148 -3.75 -16.75 -6.82
C CYS A 148 -3.66 -17.00 -5.31
N PHE A 149 -4.78 -16.87 -4.58
CA PHE A 149 -4.85 -17.16 -3.15
C PHE A 149 -4.45 -18.60 -2.82
N LYS A 150 -5.01 -19.59 -3.52
CA LYS A 150 -4.67 -21.00 -3.34
C LYS A 150 -3.18 -21.25 -3.58
N ASN A 151 -2.60 -20.62 -4.61
CA ASN A 151 -1.18 -20.72 -4.91
C ASN A 151 -0.31 -20.14 -3.77
N VAL A 152 -0.61 -18.93 -3.30
CA VAL A 152 0.12 -18.32 -2.17
C VAL A 152 -0.01 -19.18 -0.92
N TYR A 153 -1.22 -19.62 -0.59
CA TYR A 153 -1.48 -20.42 0.60
C TYR A 153 -0.74 -21.77 0.57
N MET A 154 -0.76 -22.47 -0.57
CA MET A 154 -0.10 -23.77 -0.71
C MET A 154 1.43 -23.67 -0.78
N GLN A 155 1.97 -22.63 -1.42
CA GLN A 155 3.42 -22.50 -1.57
C GLN A 155 4.09 -21.85 -0.36
N GLU A 156 3.43 -20.88 0.26
CA GLU A 156 4.05 -20.01 1.27
C GLU A 156 3.43 -20.13 2.65
N GLY A 157 2.22 -20.68 2.73
CA GLY A 157 1.43 -20.75 3.95
C GLY A 157 0.87 -19.39 4.36
N ILE A 158 0.25 -19.36 5.55
CA ILE A 158 -0.33 -18.17 6.17
C ILE A 158 0.70 -17.04 6.29
N SER A 159 1.95 -17.36 6.64
CA SER A 159 3.02 -16.36 6.74
C SER A 159 3.27 -15.57 5.44
N GLY A 160 2.94 -16.11 4.26
CA GLY A 160 3.04 -15.39 2.99
C GLY A 160 2.01 -14.27 2.85
N LEU A 161 0.79 -14.47 3.36
CA LEU A 161 -0.32 -13.52 3.26
C LEU A 161 -0.18 -12.32 4.21
N TRP A 162 0.60 -12.45 5.30
CA TRP A 162 0.90 -11.37 6.24
C TRP A 162 2.26 -10.69 5.98
N ARG A 163 2.92 -10.99 4.85
CA ARG A 163 4.13 -10.26 4.45
C ARG A 163 3.77 -8.83 4.08
N GLY A 164 4.51 -7.89 4.63
CA GLY A 164 4.33 -6.47 4.33
C GLY A 164 3.59 -5.68 5.41
N VAL A 165 3.08 -6.31 6.49
CA VAL A 165 2.43 -5.59 7.60
C VAL A 165 3.40 -4.59 8.25
N SER A 166 4.64 -5.01 8.57
CA SER A 166 5.65 -4.14 9.17
C SER A 166 6.02 -2.93 8.31
N PRO A 167 6.39 -3.07 7.02
CA PRO A 167 6.65 -1.89 6.18
C PRO A 167 5.40 -1.05 5.95
N THR A 168 4.19 -1.64 5.97
CA THR A 168 2.93 -0.86 5.90
C THR A 168 2.75 0.01 7.13
N ALA A 169 3.02 -0.53 8.33
CA ALA A 169 2.98 0.22 9.57
C ALA A 169 4.04 1.34 9.61
N GLN A 170 5.27 1.04 9.17
CA GLN A 170 6.35 2.04 9.06
C GLN A 170 5.98 3.17 8.11
N ARG A 171 5.41 2.84 6.94
CA ARG A 171 4.91 3.84 5.98
C ARG A 171 3.88 4.76 6.63
N ALA A 172 2.90 4.22 7.34
CA ALA A 172 1.86 5.02 7.98
C ALA A 172 2.44 5.97 9.05
N ALA A 173 3.37 5.48 9.87
CA ALA A 173 4.05 6.30 10.87
C ALA A 173 4.88 7.42 10.23
N LEU A 174 5.63 7.10 9.17
CA LEU A 174 6.46 8.07 8.46
C LEU A 174 5.64 9.15 7.77
N ILE A 175 4.53 8.79 7.11
CA ILE A 175 3.62 9.75 6.50
C ILE A 175 3.07 10.70 7.57
N ALA A 176 2.58 10.18 8.70
CA ALA A 176 2.09 11.02 9.79
C ALA A 176 3.17 11.95 10.38
N ALA A 177 4.41 11.46 10.50
CA ALA A 177 5.54 12.22 11.05
C ALA A 177 6.07 13.32 10.12
N VAL A 178 5.88 13.20 8.80
CA VAL A 178 6.38 14.17 7.81
C VAL A 178 5.26 15.08 7.31
N GLU A 179 4.11 14.52 6.95
CA GLU A 179 3.03 15.26 6.29
C GLU A 179 2.40 16.29 7.22
N LEU A 180 2.14 15.94 8.49
CA LEU A 180 1.51 16.87 9.44
C LEU A 180 2.41 18.07 9.77
N PRO A 181 3.69 17.89 10.17
CA PRO A 181 4.55 19.04 10.47
C PRO A 181 4.84 19.90 9.23
N VAL A 182 5.03 19.30 8.05
CA VAL A 182 5.26 20.06 6.82
C VAL A 182 4.01 20.86 6.45
N TYR A 183 2.81 20.29 6.61
CA TYR A 183 1.57 21.02 6.38
C TYR A 183 1.44 22.21 7.34
N ASP A 184 1.66 22.01 8.64
CA ASP A 184 1.54 23.08 9.64
C ASP A 184 2.58 24.19 9.43
N PHE A 185 3.81 23.81 9.07
CA PHE A 185 4.88 24.75 8.73
C PHE A 185 4.55 25.57 7.48
N CYS A 186 4.17 24.91 6.38
CA CYS A 186 3.78 25.58 5.14
C CYS A 186 2.57 26.49 5.37
N LYS A 187 1.54 26.00 6.05
CA LYS A 187 0.34 26.78 6.35
C LYS A 187 0.68 28.03 7.15
N SER A 188 1.48 27.90 8.21
CA SER A 188 1.88 29.04 9.05
C SER A 188 2.64 30.09 8.24
N ARG A 189 3.58 29.66 7.39
CA ARG A 189 4.38 30.57 6.56
C ARG A 189 3.60 31.23 5.43
N LEU A 190 2.66 30.52 4.82
CA LEU A 190 1.82 31.05 3.74
C LEU A 190 0.65 31.88 4.27
N MET A 191 0.25 31.71 5.53
CA MET A 191 -0.81 32.50 6.15
C MET A 191 -0.41 33.98 6.24
N ASP A 192 0.88 34.28 6.44
CA ASP A 192 1.42 35.64 6.43
C ASP A 192 1.37 36.31 5.05
N LEU A 193 1.42 35.52 3.97
CA LEU A 193 1.52 36.02 2.58
C LEU A 193 0.17 36.02 1.85
N LEU A 194 -0.62 34.97 2.04
CA LEU A 194 -1.83 34.67 1.26
C LEU A 194 -3.10 34.66 2.12
N GLY A 195 -3.00 34.80 3.45
CA GLY A 195 -4.14 34.71 4.36
C GLY A 195 -4.83 33.33 4.37
N ASN A 196 -6.04 33.27 4.92
CA ASN A 196 -6.88 32.07 4.97
C ASN A 196 -7.68 31.86 3.67
N ASN A 197 -6.96 31.72 2.55
CA ASN A 197 -7.56 31.47 1.23
C ASN A 197 -7.42 30.00 0.82
N ILE A 198 -8.30 29.54 -0.08
CA ILE A 198 -8.27 28.17 -0.63
C ILE A 198 -6.89 27.85 -1.25
N SER A 199 -6.26 28.82 -1.90
CA SER A 199 -4.93 28.66 -2.48
C SER A 199 -3.83 28.37 -1.45
N ASN A 200 -3.94 28.93 -0.23
CA ASN A 200 -3.00 28.63 0.86
C ASN A 200 -3.12 27.17 1.29
N HIS A 201 -4.34 26.70 1.53
CA HIS A 201 -4.60 25.30 1.85
C HIS A 201 -4.14 24.35 0.74
N PHE A 202 -4.34 24.73 -0.52
CA PHE A 202 -3.91 23.94 -1.66
C PHE A 202 -2.39 23.82 -1.75
N ILE A 203 -1.64 24.93 -1.69
CA ILE A 203 -0.18 24.92 -1.78
C ILE A 203 0.44 24.20 -0.56
N SER A 204 -0.12 24.42 0.63
CA SER A 204 0.33 23.76 1.86
C SER A 204 0.09 22.24 1.78
N SER A 205 -1.07 21.81 1.29
CA SER A 205 -1.37 20.39 1.09
C SER A 205 -0.50 19.76 0.01
N LEU A 206 -0.25 20.46 -1.11
CA LEU A 206 0.62 19.97 -2.17
C LEU A 206 2.07 19.78 -1.68
N SER A 207 2.59 20.76 -0.94
CA SER A 207 3.95 20.72 -0.39
C SER A 207 4.11 19.59 0.63
N ALA A 208 3.13 19.43 1.53
CA ALA A 208 3.10 18.34 2.50
C ALA A 208 3.01 16.97 1.82
N GLY A 209 2.14 16.83 0.81
CA GLY A 209 1.99 15.60 0.04
C GLY A 209 3.27 15.22 -0.71
N LEU A 210 3.99 16.21 -1.28
CA LEU A 210 5.27 15.97 -1.95
C LEU A 210 6.35 15.51 -0.97
N ALA A 211 6.47 16.17 0.18
CA ALA A 211 7.41 15.78 1.23
C ALA A 211 7.12 14.37 1.77
N GLY A 212 5.84 14.07 2.01
CA GLY A 212 5.38 12.74 2.42
C GLY A 212 5.67 11.67 1.36
N ALA A 213 5.49 11.98 0.08
CA ALA A 213 5.81 11.08 -1.02
C ALA A 213 7.32 10.76 -1.06
N VAL A 214 8.19 11.78 -1.04
CA VAL A 214 9.65 11.60 -1.08
C VAL A 214 10.15 10.80 0.13
N ALA A 215 9.59 11.05 1.31
CA ALA A 215 9.99 10.33 2.50
C ALA A 215 9.48 8.87 2.51
N SER A 216 8.33 8.58 1.88
CA SER A 216 7.71 7.25 1.91
C SER A 216 8.09 6.34 0.74
N THR A 217 8.66 6.86 -0.35
CA THR A 217 9.05 6.05 -1.52
C THR A 217 9.99 4.88 -1.21
N PRO A 218 11.02 5.00 -0.35
CA PRO A 218 11.90 3.86 -0.07
C PRO A 218 11.17 2.72 0.64
N ILE A 219 10.24 3.08 1.54
CA ILE A 219 9.40 2.11 2.25
C ILE A 219 8.38 1.47 1.31
N ASP A 220 7.85 2.23 0.35
CA ASP A 220 6.96 1.71 -0.70
C ASP A 220 7.66 0.65 -1.54
N VAL A 221 8.92 0.90 -1.94
CA VAL A 221 9.72 -0.06 -2.69
C VAL A 221 9.97 -1.32 -1.86
N VAL A 222 10.41 -1.19 -0.61
CA VAL A 222 10.63 -2.37 0.25
C VAL A 222 9.33 -3.16 0.46
N ARG A 223 8.19 -2.47 0.65
CA ARG A 223 6.88 -3.11 0.79
C ARG A 223 6.51 -3.92 -0.43
N THR A 224 6.58 -3.34 -1.63
CA THR A 224 6.17 -4.03 -2.86
C THR A 224 7.08 -5.21 -3.18
N ARG A 225 8.40 -5.06 -2.96
CA ARG A 225 9.38 -6.15 -3.09
C ARG A 225 9.10 -7.31 -2.14
N LEU A 226 8.84 -7.01 -0.86
CA LEU A 226 8.54 -8.04 0.15
C LEU A 226 7.20 -8.74 -0.09
N MET A 227 6.19 -8.02 -0.60
CA MET A 227 4.87 -8.59 -0.97
C MET A 227 4.94 -9.46 -2.23
N ASN A 228 5.78 -9.09 -3.20
CA ASN A 228 5.97 -9.84 -4.43
C ASN A 228 6.83 -11.10 -4.25
N GLN A 229 7.73 -11.11 -3.26
CA GLN A 229 8.63 -12.23 -3.02
C GLN A 229 7.90 -13.57 -2.92
N ARG A 230 8.30 -14.52 -3.77
CA ARG A 230 7.87 -15.92 -3.73
C ARG A 230 8.90 -16.75 -2.97
N LYS A 231 8.48 -17.85 -2.33
CA LYS A 231 9.44 -18.87 -1.87
C LYS A 231 10.04 -19.52 -3.11
N ILE A 232 11.35 -19.41 -3.29
CA ILE A 232 12.04 -20.18 -4.33
C ILE A 232 12.11 -21.62 -3.80
N LYS A 233 11.46 -22.55 -4.51
CA LYS A 233 11.76 -23.97 -4.33
C LYS A 233 13.09 -24.20 -5.04
N LEU A 234 14.18 -24.36 -4.29
CA LEU A 234 15.39 -24.95 -4.85
C LEU A 234 15.04 -26.36 -5.32
N SER A 235 15.40 -26.71 -6.55
CA SER A 235 15.30 -28.09 -7.01
C SER A 235 16.24 -28.92 -6.14
N GLU A 236 15.70 -29.98 -5.56
CA GLU A 236 16.36 -31.00 -4.71
C GLU A 236 16.74 -30.54 -3.29
N GLY A 237 15.93 -30.95 -2.31
CA GLY A 237 16.32 -31.09 -0.89
C GLY A 237 16.58 -29.83 -0.06
N GLY A 238 16.73 -28.66 -0.67
CA GLY A 238 17.02 -27.41 0.05
C GLY A 238 15.81 -26.81 0.77
N ILE A 239 16.01 -26.36 2.02
CA ILE A 239 15.06 -25.50 2.75
C ILE A 239 14.73 -24.30 1.85
N GLY A 240 13.46 -24.14 1.46
CA GLY A 240 13.03 -23.06 0.56
C GLY A 240 13.43 -21.69 1.13
N MET A 241 14.51 -21.11 0.59
CA MET A 241 15.02 -19.83 1.06
C MET A 241 14.09 -18.70 0.64
N ARG A 242 13.86 -17.80 1.59
CA ARG A 242 13.23 -16.50 1.35
C ARG A 242 14.28 -15.59 0.71
N MET A 243 13.94 -14.86 -0.36
CA MET A 243 14.85 -13.83 -0.93
C MET A 243 15.19 -12.76 0.11
N TYR A 244 14.19 -12.30 0.86
CA TYR A 244 14.38 -11.40 2.00
C TYR A 244 13.86 -12.05 3.28
N ASN A 245 14.66 -11.97 4.34
CA ASN A 245 14.29 -12.47 5.67
C ASN A 245 13.43 -11.47 6.46
N GLY A 246 13.45 -10.19 6.08
CA GLY A 246 12.63 -9.14 6.68
C GLY A 246 12.78 -7.79 5.99
N THR A 247 12.13 -6.77 6.54
CA THR A 247 12.13 -5.40 6.00
C THR A 247 13.53 -4.80 5.95
N LEU A 248 14.32 -4.94 7.02
CA LEU A 248 15.68 -4.41 7.10
C LEU A 248 16.64 -5.11 6.13
N ASP A 249 16.50 -6.43 6.00
CA ASP A 249 17.28 -7.22 5.04
C ASP A 249 16.97 -6.80 3.59
N CYS A 250 15.69 -6.61 3.26
CA CYS A 250 15.28 -6.11 1.96
C CYS A 250 15.83 -4.70 1.67
N PHE A 251 15.81 -3.81 2.65
CA PHE A 251 16.39 -2.48 2.54
C PHE A 251 17.90 -2.52 2.29
N ILE A 252 18.65 -3.28 3.11
CA ILE A 252 20.11 -3.40 3.01
C ILE A 252 20.50 -4.04 1.67
N GLN A 253 19.83 -5.10 1.25
CA GLN A 253 20.13 -5.76 -0.02
C GLN A 253 19.82 -4.86 -1.22
N THR A 254 18.73 -4.10 -1.17
CA THR A 254 18.39 -3.12 -2.22
C THR A 254 19.48 -2.05 -2.31
N PHE A 255 19.86 -1.45 -1.17
CA PHE A 255 20.91 -0.44 -1.13
C PHE A 255 22.26 -0.99 -1.61
N ARG A 256 22.64 -2.21 -1.21
CA ARG A 256 23.93 -2.82 -1.57
C ARG A 256 24.01 -3.22 -3.05
N ASN A 257 22.93 -3.75 -3.61
CA ASN A 257 22.95 -4.34 -4.96
C ASN A 257 22.56 -3.34 -6.05
N GLU A 258 21.71 -2.35 -5.73
CA GLU A 258 21.12 -1.40 -6.68
C GLU A 258 21.50 0.06 -6.39
N GLY A 259 22.02 0.36 -5.20
CA GLY A 259 22.40 1.70 -4.78
C GLY A 259 21.20 2.58 -4.42
N PHE A 260 21.43 3.88 -4.29
CA PHE A 260 20.40 4.87 -3.94
C PHE A 260 19.27 4.95 -4.98
N TRP A 261 19.60 4.76 -6.27
CA TRP A 261 18.64 4.81 -7.39
C TRP A 261 17.70 3.60 -7.46
N GLY A 262 17.88 2.59 -6.60
CA GLY A 262 16.97 1.45 -6.49
C GLY A 262 15.71 1.71 -5.64
N PHE A 263 15.65 2.84 -4.94
CA PHE A 263 14.54 3.25 -4.06
C PHE A 263 13.59 4.26 -4.72
#